data_AF-A0A4D6V1Z4-F1
#
_entry.id   AF-A0A4D6V1Z4-F1
#
_cell.length_a   1.000
_cell.length_b   1.000
_cell.length_c   1.000
_cell.angle_alpha   90.00
_cell.angle_beta   90.00
_cell.angle_gamma   90.00
#
_symmetry.space_group_name_H-M   'P 1'
#
loop_
_entity.id
_entity.type
_entity.pdbx_description
1 polymer ?
#
loop_
_entity_poly.entity_id
_entity_poly.type
_entity_poly.pdbx_seq_one_letter_code
_entity_poly.pdbx_strand_id
1 'polypeptide(L)'
;MEEEAELRRGPWTLEEDTLLSHYISRHGEGRWNMLAKCAGLKRTGKSCRLRWLNYLKPDIKRGNLTPHEQLLILELHSKWGNRWSKIAQCLPGRTDNEI
;
A
#
# COMPACT_ATOMS: atom_id res chain seq x y z
N MET A 1 -3.74 -24.44 -18.62
CA MET A 1 -4.63 -24.25 -17.46
C MET A 1 -3.99 -25.07 -16.35
N GLU A 2 -3.93 -24.54 -15.12
CA GLU A 2 -2.91 -24.82 -14.06
C GLU A 2 -1.68 -23.92 -14.19
N GLU A 3 -1.26 -23.13 -13.20
CA GLU A 3 -1.59 -23.12 -11.77
C GLU A 3 -2.28 -21.80 -11.38
N GLU A 4 -3.56 -21.83 -11.02
CA GLU A 4 -3.98 -20.97 -9.90
C GLU A 4 -3.39 -21.60 -8.63
N ALA A 5 -2.07 -21.51 -8.49
CA ALA A 5 -1.40 -21.84 -7.25
C ALA A 5 -2.14 -21.07 -6.15
N GLU A 6 -2.64 -21.77 -5.14
CA GLU A 6 -3.53 -21.21 -4.11
C GLU A 6 -3.02 -19.83 -3.68
N LEU A 7 -3.79 -18.80 -4.05
CA LEU A 7 -3.42 -17.43 -3.76
C LEU A 7 -3.32 -17.26 -2.24
N ARG A 8 -2.15 -16.86 -1.76
CA ARG A 8 -1.88 -16.69 -0.34
C ARG A 8 -2.70 -15.53 0.21
N ARG A 9 -3.48 -15.82 1.25
CA ARG A 9 -4.23 -14.83 2.03
C ARG A 9 -3.50 -14.58 3.35
N GLY A 10 -3.75 -13.43 3.97
CA GLY A 10 -3.14 -13.07 5.26
C GLY A 10 -1.89 -12.19 5.14
N PRO A 11 -1.12 -12.06 6.24
CA PRO A 11 -0.06 -11.07 6.39
C PRO A 11 1.07 -11.28 5.38
N TRP A 12 1.66 -10.19 4.89
CA TRP A 12 2.82 -10.23 4.00
C TRP A 12 4.08 -10.65 4.76
N THR A 13 4.89 -11.51 4.14
CA THR A 13 6.19 -11.90 4.68
C THR A 13 7.27 -10.96 4.15
N LEU A 14 8.41 -10.90 4.85
CA LEU A 14 9.56 -10.12 4.41
C LEU A 14 10.09 -10.57 3.03
N GLU A 15 10.00 -11.87 2.74
CA GLU A 15 10.37 -12.43 1.44
C GLU A 15 9.46 -11.89 0.32
N GLU A 16 8.14 -11.91 0.53
CA GLU A 16 7.19 -11.34 -0.45
C GLU A 16 7.41 -9.84 -0.65
N ASP A 17 7.68 -9.10 0.44
CA ASP A 17 7.99 -7.67 0.37
C ASP A 17 9.26 -7.39 -0.42
N THR A 18 10.28 -8.24 -0.25
CA THR A 18 11.55 -8.15 -0.98
C THR A 18 11.34 -8.43 -2.46
N LEU A 19 10.61 -9.49 -2.81
CA LEU A 19 10.27 -9.83 -4.19
C LEU A 19 9.50 -8.69 -4.87
N LEU A 20 8.49 -8.14 -4.19
CA LEU A 20 7.69 -7.03 -4.70
C LEU A 20 8.55 -5.78 -4.93
N SER A 21 9.33 -5.38 -3.93
CA SER A 21 10.17 -4.17 -4.01
C SER A 21 11.27 -4.29 -5.06
N HIS A 22 11.92 -5.46 -5.14
CA HIS A 22 12.97 -5.72 -6.12
C HIS A 22 12.43 -5.76 -7.55
N TYR A 23 11.24 -6.32 -7.76
CA TYR A 23 10.60 -6.28 -9.07
C TYR A 23 10.27 -4.84 -9.49
N ILE A 24 9.69 -4.06 -8.59
CA ILE A 24 9.32 -2.66 -8.86
C ILE A 24 10.55 -1.79 -9.12
N SER A 25 11.63 -1.98 -8.38
CA SER A 25 12.85 -1.20 -8.60
C SER A 25 13.47 -1.45 -9.98
N ARG A 26 13.30 -2.66 -10.54
CA ARG A 26 13.83 -3.05 -11.86
C ARG A 26 12.89 -2.74 -13.02
N HIS A 27 11.58 -2.82 -12.81
CA HIS A 27 10.59 -2.78 -13.90
C HIS A 27 9.57 -1.63 -13.78
N GLY A 28 9.62 -0.86 -12.69
CA GLY A 28 8.65 0.19 -12.38
C GLY A 28 7.39 -0.31 -11.67
N GLU A 29 6.58 0.63 -11.18
CA GLU A 29 5.30 0.34 -10.53
C GLU A 29 4.15 0.25 -11.54
N GLY A 30 3.12 -0.56 -11.24
CA GLY A 30 1.95 -0.73 -12.08
C GLY A 30 1.80 -2.14 -12.67
N ARG A 31 0.85 -2.30 -13.60
CA ARG A 31 0.50 -3.59 -14.23
C ARG A 31 0.43 -4.75 -13.22
N TRP A 32 -0.21 -4.50 -12.08
CA TRP A 32 -0.06 -5.31 -10.86
C TRP A 32 -0.33 -6.81 -11.02
N ASN A 33 -1.25 -7.20 -11.90
CA ASN A 33 -1.54 -8.61 -12.19
C ASN A 33 -0.36 -9.30 -12.90
N MET A 34 0.28 -8.61 -13.84
CA MET A 34 1.48 -9.10 -14.52
C MET A 34 2.67 -9.10 -13.56
N LEU A 35 2.84 -8.02 -12.81
CA LEU A 35 3.87 -7.87 -11.80
C LEU A 35 3.85 -9.03 -10.79
N ALA A 36 2.68 -9.40 -10.26
CA ALA A 36 2.56 -10.48 -9.29
C ALA A 36 3.08 -11.82 -9.88
N LYS A 37 2.67 -12.13 -11.12
CA LYS A 37 3.12 -13.34 -11.82
C LYS A 37 4.62 -13.32 -12.10
N CYS A 38 5.13 -12.22 -12.64
CA CYS A 38 6.54 -12.11 -13.03
C CYS A 38 7.50 -12.02 -11.82
N ALA A 39 7.04 -11.49 -10.68
CA ALA A 39 7.79 -11.48 -9.43
C ALA A 39 7.74 -12.82 -8.67
N GLY A 40 7.01 -13.82 -9.18
CA GLY A 40 6.83 -15.11 -8.51
C GLY A 40 5.95 -15.03 -7.26
N LEU A 41 5.14 -13.98 -7.11
CA LEU A 41 4.29 -13.79 -5.95
C LEU A 41 3.00 -14.60 -6.07
N LYS A 42 2.69 -15.39 -5.06
CA LYS A 42 1.38 -16.06 -4.89
C LYS A 42 0.32 -15.09 -4.35
N ARG A 43 0.25 -13.88 -4.90
CA ARG A 43 -0.64 -12.78 -4.48
C ARG A 43 -1.40 -12.23 -5.66
N THR A 44 -2.58 -11.66 -5.43
CA THR A 44 -3.29 -10.92 -6.48
C THR A 44 -2.60 -9.60 -6.77
N GLY A 45 -2.77 -9.07 -7.99
CA GLY A 45 -2.28 -7.72 -8.32
C GLY A 45 -2.88 -6.64 -7.41
N LYS A 46 -4.16 -6.77 -7.03
CA LYS A 46 -4.78 -5.89 -6.03
C LYS A 46 -4.02 -5.91 -4.70
N SER A 47 -3.65 -7.10 -4.22
CA SER A 47 -2.88 -7.24 -2.98
C SER A 47 -1.49 -6.61 -3.10
N CYS A 48 -0.79 -6.84 -4.22
CA CYS A 48 0.52 -6.23 -4.49
C CYS A 48 0.44 -4.69 -4.51
N ARG A 49 -0.56 -4.13 -5.19
CA ARG A 49 -0.81 -2.68 -5.23
C ARG A 49 -1.01 -2.12 -3.83
N LEU A 50 -1.89 -2.74 -3.04
CA LEU A 50 -2.16 -2.30 -1.67
C LEU A 50 -0.93 -2.42 -0.78
N ARG A 51 -0.13 -3.48 -0.93
CA ARG A 51 1.09 -3.63 -0.14
C ARG A 51 2.11 -2.55 -0.47
N TRP A 52 2.34 -2.30 -1.76
CA TRP A 52 3.27 -1.28 -2.22
C TRP A 52 2.86 0.12 -1.73
N LEU A 53 1.63 0.53 -2.07
CA LEU A 53 1.15 1.89 -1.84
C LEU A 53 0.91 2.24 -0.37
N ASN A 54 0.77 1.25 0.53
CA ASN A 54 0.49 1.52 1.95
C ASN A 54 1.64 1.18 2.89
N TYR A 55 2.65 0.41 2.46
CA TYR A 55 3.69 -0.06 3.39
C TYR A 55 5.11 0.01 2.84
N LEU A 56 5.32 -0.26 1.55
CA LEU A 56 6.67 -0.44 1.00
C LEU A 56 7.20 0.78 0.25
N LYS A 57 6.33 1.63 -0.32
CA LYS A 57 6.77 2.82 -1.05
C LYS A 57 7.62 3.72 -0.13
N PRO A 58 8.79 4.22 -0.58
CA PRO A 58 9.74 4.94 0.27
C PRO A 58 9.16 6.18 0.98
N ASP A 59 8.20 6.84 0.37
CA ASP A 59 7.65 8.12 0.85
C ASP A 59 6.61 7.95 1.97
N ILE A 60 6.35 6.72 2.43
CA ILE A 60 5.35 6.42 3.45
C ILE A 60 5.96 6.54 4.85
N LYS A 61 5.34 7.35 5.71
CA LYS A 61 5.67 7.45 7.13
C LYS A 61 5.15 6.25 7.88
N ARG A 62 5.97 5.70 8.77
CA ARG A 62 5.62 4.54 9.61
C ARG A 62 5.56 4.97 11.06
N GLY A 63 4.56 4.45 11.79
CA GLY A 63 4.38 4.69 13.22
C GLY A 63 3.19 5.59 13.54
N ASN A 64 3.06 5.94 14.82
CA ASN A 64 1.89 6.62 15.35
C ASN A 64 1.66 7.99 14.69
N LEU A 65 0.39 8.39 14.58
CA LEU A 65 0.02 9.75 14.19
C LEU A 65 0.50 10.74 15.26
N THR A 66 1.21 11.78 14.84
CA THR A 66 1.59 12.87 15.74
C THR A 66 0.33 13.63 16.22
N PRO A 67 0.38 14.31 17.38
CA PRO A 67 -0.77 15.11 17.84
C PRO A 67 -1.23 16.15 16.80
N HIS A 68 -0.29 16.71 16.05
CA HIS A 68 -0.59 17.66 14.98
C HIS A 68 -1.33 16.99 13.81
N GLU A 69 -0.88 15.80 13.37
CA GLU A 69 -1.58 15.02 12.35
C GLU A 69 -3.00 14.66 12.81
N GLN A 70 -3.19 14.25 14.07
CA GLN A 70 -4.51 13.93 14.63
C GLN A 70 -5.45 15.14 14.62
N LEU A 71 -4.98 16.32 15.05
CA LEU A 71 -5.78 17.55 15.03
C LEU A 71 -6.17 17.94 13.59
N LEU A 72 -5.23 17.83 12.65
CA LEU A 72 -5.49 18.12 11.25
C LEU A 72 -6.52 17.14 10.65
N ILE A 73 -6.43 15.85 10.99
CA ILE A 73 -7.41 14.83 10.56
C ILE A 73 -8.81 15.20 11.05
N LEU A 74 -8.96 15.57 12.33
CA LEU A 74 -10.25 15.98 12.89
C LEU A 74 -10.82 17.22 12.19
N GLU A 75 -9.98 18.23 11.94
CA GLU A 75 -10.39 19.45 11.24
C GLU A 75 -10.86 19.15 9.82
N LEU A 76 -10.08 18.36 9.06
CA LEU A 76 -10.41 18.02 7.69
C LEU A 76 -11.62 17.09 7.60
N HIS A 77 -11.79 16.18 8.56
CA HIS A 77 -12.98 15.32 8.66
C HIS A 77 -14.23 16.13 8.94
N SER A 78 -14.17 17.11 9.85
CA SER A 78 -15.30 18.03 10.09
C SER A 78 -15.71 18.78 8.81
N LYS A 79 -14.75 19.15 7.96
CA LYS A 79 -15.02 19.87 6.70
C LYS A 79 -15.49 18.95 5.56
N TRP A 80 -14.94 17.74 5.45
CA TRP A 80 -15.10 16.90 4.25
C TRP A 80 -15.77 15.55 4.49
N GLY A 81 -16.06 15.19 5.73
CA GLY A 81 -16.57 13.88 6.13
C GLY A 81 -15.58 12.76 5.82
N ASN A 82 -16.09 11.57 5.51
CA ASN A 82 -15.32 10.34 5.26
C ASN A 82 -14.58 10.33 3.90
N ARG A 83 -14.10 11.48 3.42
CA ARG A 83 -13.31 11.60 2.19
C ARG A 83 -11.83 11.36 2.48
N TRP A 84 -11.50 10.18 2.99
CA TRP A 84 -10.16 9.81 3.50
C TRP A 84 -9.05 10.00 2.46
N SER A 85 -9.26 9.59 1.21
CA SER A 85 -8.27 9.80 0.15
C SER A 85 -8.00 11.28 -0.14
N LYS A 86 -8.95 12.19 0.15
CA LYS A 86 -8.75 13.64 0.07
C LYS A 86 -8.03 14.17 1.32
N ILE A 87 -8.36 13.65 2.50
CA ILE A 87 -7.72 14.01 3.76
C ILE A 87 -6.23 13.61 3.74
N ALA A 88 -5.91 12.40 3.28
CA ALA A 88 -4.55 11.89 3.16
C ALA A 88 -3.65 12.76 2.27
N GLN A 89 -4.20 13.42 1.23
CA GLN A 89 -3.43 14.34 0.39
C GLN A 89 -2.92 15.56 1.17
N CYS A 90 -3.52 15.91 2.30
CA CYS A 90 -3.08 16.98 3.19
C CYS A 90 -2.09 16.51 4.27
N LEU A 91 -1.76 15.22 4.33
CA LEU A 91 -0.89 14.61 5.34
C LEU A 91 0.30 13.94 4.64
N PRO A 92 1.40 14.69 4.40
CA PRO A 92 2.54 14.17 3.64
C PRO A 92 3.09 12.87 4.23
N GLY A 93 3.10 11.83 3.40
CA GLY A 93 3.58 10.49 3.74
C GLY A 93 2.57 9.61 4.49
N ARG A 94 1.35 10.09 4.78
CA ARG A 94 0.26 9.25 5.32
C ARG A 94 -0.64 8.76 4.20
N THR A 95 -1.16 7.56 4.38
CA THR A 95 -2.12 6.96 3.45
C THR A 95 -3.53 7.02 4.01
N ASP A 96 -4.53 6.89 3.14
CA ASP A 96 -5.93 6.80 3.56
C ASP A 96 -6.25 5.53 4.35
N ASN A 97 -5.39 4.52 4.31
CA ASN A 97 -5.49 3.34 5.18
C ASN A 97 -4.94 3.57 6.60
N GLU A 98 -4.16 4.64 6.83
CA GLU A 98 -3.62 4.97 8.15
C GLU A 98 -4.45 6.01 8.93
N ILE A 99 -5.38 6.69 8.24
CA ILE A 99 -6.18 7.80 8.76
C ILE A 99 -7.61 7.32 8.98
#